data_AF-A0A9P7ZKF4-F1
#
_entry.id   AF-A0A9P7ZKF4-F1
#
_cell.length_a   1.000
_cell.length_b   1.000
_cell.length_c   1.000
_cell.angle_alpha   90.00
_cell.angle_beta   90.00
_cell.angle_gamma   90.00
#
_symmetry.space_group_name_H-M   'P 1'
#
loop_
_entity.id
_entity.type
_entity.pdbx_description
1 polymer ?
#
loop_
_entity_poly.entity_id
_entity_poly.type
_entity_poly.pdbx_seq_one_letter_code
_entity_poly.pdbx_strand_id
1 'polypeptide(L)'
;MPTKATTTGQYGTRSTRTRSARQLAELPQSPLRPQAALVHDPVDDLASKLKDTRIVDQKPLGKSPRKSIAVIDLTQDEDAEEKVHHSPPRKAHERTNTADHGNQVNGLDEDNLRSLTWDEVCPPGDSIQKIAEASYAEVYRVTNERGTSIIKVIRLESPIKAQTKAQVKSSLVDEEPRSAVDVAGELQISELLVDIPGFVVYKERYIVRGKTTKGLLETHQAFQKKMKREDPGRAQFYPSPSRYLDGTKFLVVELGDAGKALEDFELTTESQLWDVFLLQAIALARAEDHAMFEHRDLHEGNLCIRQVSSPRAKPADAPQPFGYSGLDITILDYGLSRAEDMSVDFAKPVASDLERDLSLFTSTHAPQCKVYRQMRSFLLKADRTCLPPEEHCVPYAKGVDGPLSWEVYAPYTNVLWLAYLYEYLIKNFKGERAEVLAFRRATREFWIYLNPRAKPDVPMFGSAADIVCYAVEAGWMSEGQILEGASVVEREDTSIILSKEDAAADADLSTRQSPRRRTRTREL
;
A
#
# COMPACT_ATOMS: atom_id res chain seq x y z
N MET A 1 -40.07 10.29 25.88
CA MET A 1 -40.14 11.11 24.65
C MET A 1 -39.65 10.24 23.51
N PRO A 2 -40.39 10.13 22.39
CA PRO A 2 -40.45 8.93 21.57
C PRO A 2 -39.15 8.66 20.79
N THR A 3 -38.77 7.39 20.77
CA THR A 3 -37.71 6.80 19.94
C THR A 3 -38.03 7.01 18.46
N LYS A 4 -37.26 7.88 17.79
CA LYS A 4 -37.24 7.94 16.33
C LYS A 4 -36.57 6.65 15.83
N ALA A 5 -37.36 5.78 15.21
CA ALA A 5 -36.84 4.70 14.40
C ALA A 5 -36.13 5.33 13.18
N THR A 6 -34.81 5.30 13.16
CA THR A 6 -34.01 5.68 12.01
C THR A 6 -34.28 4.66 10.91
N THR A 7 -34.81 5.12 9.78
CA THR A 7 -35.06 4.29 8.61
C THR A 7 -33.71 3.97 7.97
N THR A 8 -33.08 2.88 8.38
CA THR A 8 -31.87 2.36 7.74
C THR A 8 -32.20 1.94 6.31
N GLY A 9 -31.51 2.53 5.34
CA GLY A 9 -31.61 2.12 3.94
C GLY A 9 -31.27 0.64 3.77
N GLN A 10 -31.86 -0.03 2.78
CA GLN A 10 -31.52 -1.41 2.47
C GLN A 10 -30.14 -1.47 1.80
N TYR A 11 -29.09 -1.57 2.61
CA TYR A 11 -27.75 -1.95 2.16
C TYR A 11 -27.80 -3.37 1.57
N GLY A 12 -27.23 -3.60 0.38
CA GLY A 12 -27.13 -4.94 -0.22
C GLY A 12 -27.94 -5.21 -1.50
N THR A 13 -28.57 -4.20 -2.12
CA THR A 13 -29.03 -4.31 -3.53
C THR A 13 -28.19 -3.38 -4.43
N ARG A 14 -27.90 -3.81 -5.68
CA ARG A 14 -27.06 -3.11 -6.67
C ARG A 14 -27.28 -1.59 -6.60
N SER A 15 -26.32 -0.88 -6.01
CA SER A 15 -26.46 0.51 -5.61
C SER A 15 -26.48 1.43 -6.84
N THR A 16 -27.60 2.12 -7.05
CA THR A 16 -27.54 3.44 -7.69
C THR A 16 -26.86 4.39 -6.73
N ARG A 17 -25.63 4.84 -7.08
CA ARG A 17 -24.80 5.79 -6.32
C ARG A 17 -25.64 6.81 -5.54
N THR A 18 -25.62 6.71 -4.21
CA THR A 18 -26.22 7.68 -3.29
C THR A 18 -25.53 9.04 -3.43
N ARG A 19 -26.18 10.12 -2.98
CA ARG A 19 -25.65 11.48 -3.07
C ARG A 19 -24.27 11.61 -2.39
N SER A 20 -24.07 10.97 -1.25
CA SER A 20 -22.81 10.97 -0.50
C SER A 20 -21.69 10.21 -1.23
N ALA A 21 -22.01 9.12 -1.95
CA ALA A 21 -21.05 8.43 -2.83
C ALA A 21 -20.67 9.27 -4.06
N ARG A 22 -21.55 10.17 -4.53
CA ARG A 22 -21.22 11.13 -5.60
C ARG A 22 -20.37 12.30 -5.11
N GLN A 23 -20.53 12.71 -3.86
CA GLN A 23 -19.76 13.80 -3.25
C GLN A 23 -18.34 13.37 -2.84
N LEU A 24 -18.13 12.08 -2.56
CA LEU A 24 -16.78 11.49 -2.43
C LEU A 24 -15.97 11.59 -3.74
N ALA A 25 -16.64 11.54 -4.90
CA ALA A 25 -16.02 11.66 -6.22
C ALA A 25 -15.69 13.10 -6.63
N GLU A 26 -16.15 14.11 -5.88
CA GLU A 26 -15.91 15.53 -6.11
C GLU A 26 -14.98 16.10 -5.02
N LEU A 27 -13.80 15.50 -4.85
CA LEU A 27 -12.73 16.10 -4.05
C LEU A 27 -12.06 17.22 -4.86
N PRO A 28 -11.72 18.36 -4.24
CA PRO A 28 -10.86 19.35 -4.87
C PRO A 28 -9.48 18.72 -5.10
N GLN A 29 -9.03 18.72 -6.36
CA GLN A 29 -7.62 18.51 -6.66
C GLN A 29 -6.80 19.54 -5.88
N SER A 30 -5.77 19.09 -5.18
CA SER A 30 -4.79 20.00 -4.56
C SER A 30 -4.32 21.03 -5.59
N PRO A 31 -4.18 22.31 -5.21
CA PRO A 31 -3.98 23.39 -6.17
C PRO A 31 -2.66 23.20 -6.92
N LEU A 32 -2.78 22.92 -8.21
CA LEU A 32 -1.71 23.15 -9.17
C LEU A 32 -1.21 24.60 -8.99
N ARG A 33 0.11 24.72 -8.95
CA ARG A 33 0.89 25.96 -8.93
C ARG A 33 0.23 27.06 -9.80
N PRO A 34 0.09 28.30 -9.29
CA PRO A 34 -0.82 29.27 -9.87
C PRO A 34 -0.37 29.75 -11.25
N GLN A 35 -1.24 29.61 -12.25
CA GLN A 35 -1.30 30.55 -13.36
C GLN A 35 -2.53 31.45 -13.20
N ALA A 36 -2.34 32.71 -13.61
CA ALA A 36 -3.12 33.86 -13.19
C ALA A 36 -4.63 33.80 -13.51
N ALA A 37 -5.37 34.47 -12.61
CA ALA A 37 -6.80 34.71 -12.54
C ALA A 37 -7.57 34.95 -13.85
N LEU A 38 -8.86 34.58 -13.86
CA LEU A 38 -9.99 35.47 -14.16
C LEU A 38 -11.30 34.88 -13.58
N VAL A 39 -12.12 35.76 -13.00
CA VAL A 39 -13.31 35.50 -12.16
C VAL A 39 -14.59 35.68 -13.00
N HIS A 40 -15.57 34.76 -12.91
CA HIS A 40 -16.98 34.96 -12.48
C HIS A 40 -17.94 33.86 -13.00
N ASP A 41 -18.73 33.31 -12.07
CA ASP A 41 -19.97 32.50 -12.23
C ASP A 41 -21.21 33.46 -12.24
N PRO A 42 -22.48 33.13 -12.65
CA PRO A 42 -23.17 31.84 -12.46
C PRO A 42 -24.17 31.33 -13.56
N VAL A 43 -24.25 29.99 -13.64
CA VAL A 43 -25.42 29.07 -13.75
C VAL A 43 -26.52 29.29 -14.83
N ASP A 44 -26.67 28.24 -15.65
CA ASP A 44 -27.83 27.74 -16.42
C ASP A 44 -28.75 28.74 -17.16
N ASP A 45 -28.75 28.71 -18.50
CA ASP A 45 -29.93 28.25 -19.27
C ASP A 45 -29.63 28.11 -20.77
N LEU A 46 -30.49 27.35 -21.44
CA LEU A 46 -30.70 27.26 -22.88
C LEU A 46 -29.71 26.41 -23.69
N ALA A 47 -30.06 25.13 -23.73
CA ALA A 47 -30.02 24.34 -24.94
C ALA A 47 -30.27 25.17 -26.22
N SER A 48 -29.60 24.79 -27.30
CA SER A 48 -30.01 25.01 -28.68
C SER A 48 -30.05 26.46 -29.18
N LYS A 49 -29.00 26.83 -29.94
CA LYS A 49 -28.92 27.81 -31.06
C LYS A 49 -27.47 28.33 -31.02
N LEU A 50 -26.56 27.99 -31.94
CA LEU A 50 -26.69 28.07 -33.39
C LEU A 50 -25.66 27.17 -34.07
N LYS A 51 -26.13 26.52 -35.14
CA LYS A 51 -25.35 25.95 -36.24
C LYS A 51 -24.74 27.07 -37.09
N ASP A 52 -23.69 26.67 -37.81
CA ASP A 52 -23.08 27.31 -38.98
C ASP A 52 -22.19 28.52 -38.76
N THR A 53 -20.87 28.30 -38.83
CA THR A 53 -20.05 28.87 -39.91
C THR A 53 -18.69 28.16 -40.03
N ARG A 54 -18.36 27.77 -41.27
CA ARG A 54 -17.04 27.33 -41.76
C ARG A 54 -16.10 28.53 -41.96
N ILE A 55 -14.81 28.21 -42.22
CA ILE A 55 -13.71 28.98 -42.90
C ILE A 55 -12.60 29.39 -41.88
N VAL A 56 -11.29 29.15 -42.06
CA VAL A 56 -10.43 28.58 -43.13
C VAL A 56 -9.05 28.18 -42.56
N ASP A 57 -8.39 27.24 -43.26
CA ASP A 57 -6.97 26.83 -43.18
C ASP A 57 -5.94 27.96 -43.00
N GLN A 58 -4.94 27.72 -42.13
CA GLN A 58 -3.53 28.04 -42.41
C GLN A 58 -2.57 27.01 -41.75
N LYS A 59 -1.71 26.42 -42.59
CA LYS A 59 -0.43 25.71 -42.32
C LYS A 59 0.49 26.09 -43.50
N PRO A 60 1.81 25.78 -43.54
CA PRO A 60 2.76 25.29 -42.51
C PRO A 60 4.17 25.95 -42.58
N LEU A 61 5.09 25.59 -41.66
CA LEU A 61 6.56 25.55 -41.82
C LEU A 61 7.12 24.73 -40.62
N GLY A 62 8.00 23.74 -40.66
CA GLY A 62 8.77 23.01 -41.67
C GLY A 62 9.43 21.77 -41.01
N LYS A 63 9.71 20.72 -41.81
CA LYS A 63 10.24 19.36 -41.46
C LYS A 63 11.74 19.40 -41.10
N SER A 64 12.45 18.40 -40.53
CA SER A 64 12.56 16.94 -40.76
C SER A 64 13.74 16.36 -39.90
N PRO A 65 14.21 15.08 -39.98
CA PRO A 65 13.56 13.76 -40.18
C PRO A 65 13.99 12.68 -39.14
N ARG A 66 13.19 11.61 -38.98
CA ARG A 66 13.66 10.28 -38.52
C ARG A 66 13.44 9.24 -39.63
N LYS A 67 14.47 8.40 -39.86
CA LYS A 67 14.55 7.36 -40.90
C LYS A 67 13.81 6.09 -40.50
N SER A 68 13.19 5.44 -41.48
CA SER A 68 12.58 4.11 -41.46
C SER A 68 13.48 3.06 -42.13
N ILE A 69 13.49 1.83 -41.62
CA ILE A 69 13.99 0.59 -42.27
C ILE A 69 13.02 -0.51 -41.82
N ALA A 70 12.08 -0.98 -42.65
CA ALA A 70 12.14 -2.00 -43.71
C ALA A 70 12.09 -3.45 -43.19
N VAL A 71 10.95 -4.09 -43.52
CA VAL A 71 10.57 -5.49 -43.29
C VAL A 71 11.15 -6.35 -44.42
N ILE A 72 11.65 -7.55 -44.11
CA ILE A 72 11.94 -8.61 -45.09
C ILE A 72 11.26 -9.89 -44.62
N ASP A 73 10.51 -10.48 -45.55
CA ASP A 73 9.80 -11.75 -45.52
C ASP A 73 10.59 -12.77 -46.35
N LEU A 74 10.78 -14.00 -45.87
CA LEU A 74 11.16 -15.15 -46.70
C LEU A 74 10.68 -16.47 -46.07
N THR A 75 10.03 -17.25 -46.93
CA THR A 75 9.36 -18.54 -46.75
C THR A 75 10.26 -19.77 -47.03
N GLN A 76 9.95 -20.86 -46.32
CA GLN A 76 9.82 -22.28 -46.76
C GLN A 76 11.01 -23.22 -47.11
N ASP A 77 10.84 -24.45 -46.57
CA ASP A 77 11.06 -25.83 -47.10
C ASP A 77 12.26 -26.73 -46.68
N GLU A 78 11.85 -27.81 -45.97
CA GLU A 78 12.06 -29.29 -46.11
C GLU A 78 13.41 -30.05 -45.92
N ASP A 79 13.30 -31.05 -45.03
CA ASP A 79 13.76 -32.47 -45.00
C ASP A 79 15.23 -32.93 -45.15
N ALA A 80 15.70 -33.72 -44.16
CA ALA A 80 16.17 -35.13 -44.34
C ALA A 80 16.66 -35.80 -43.02
N GLU A 81 16.22 -37.07 -42.85
CA GLU A 81 16.66 -38.25 -42.07
C GLU A 81 18.17 -38.39 -41.72
N GLU A 82 18.70 -39.27 -40.85
CA GLU A 82 18.34 -40.17 -39.74
C GLU A 82 19.67 -40.90 -39.38
N LYS A 83 20.01 -41.16 -38.10
CA LYS A 83 20.68 -42.41 -37.64
C LYS A 83 20.89 -42.48 -36.12
N VAL A 84 20.55 -43.65 -35.59
CA VAL A 84 20.36 -44.04 -34.18
C VAL A 84 21.59 -44.79 -33.63
N HIS A 85 21.91 -44.60 -32.33
CA HIS A 85 22.44 -45.68 -31.49
C HIS A 85 22.05 -45.50 -30.00
N HIS A 86 21.92 -46.63 -29.30
CA HIS A 86 21.05 -46.92 -28.15
C HIS A 86 21.60 -46.58 -26.73
N SER A 87 20.74 -45.95 -25.90
CA SER A 87 20.26 -46.15 -24.49
C SER A 87 21.15 -46.76 -23.35
N PRO A 88 20.79 -46.69 -22.02
CA PRO A 88 19.69 -46.00 -21.27
C PRO A 88 20.17 -45.32 -19.91
N PRO A 89 19.32 -45.05 -18.87
CA PRO A 89 18.63 -43.78 -18.61
C PRO A 89 18.96 -43.10 -17.26
N ARG A 90 18.77 -41.77 -17.14
CA ARG A 90 18.53 -41.07 -15.85
C ARG A 90 17.42 -40.03 -16.01
N LYS A 91 16.45 -40.10 -15.11
CA LYS A 91 15.17 -39.37 -15.10
C LYS A 91 15.36 -37.85 -15.16
N ALA A 92 14.74 -37.22 -16.15
CA ALA A 92 14.54 -35.77 -16.24
C ALA A 92 13.04 -35.47 -16.06
N HIS A 93 12.74 -34.46 -15.25
CA HIS A 93 11.41 -33.89 -15.12
C HIS A 93 11.01 -33.16 -16.41
N GLU A 94 9.84 -33.50 -16.94
CA GLU A 94 9.20 -32.84 -18.07
C GLU A 94 8.92 -31.37 -17.74
N ARG A 95 9.46 -30.47 -18.58
CA ARG A 95 8.96 -29.10 -18.72
C ARG A 95 7.84 -29.14 -19.75
N THR A 96 6.61 -28.92 -19.31
CA THR A 96 5.49 -28.61 -20.20
C THR A 96 5.60 -27.16 -20.63
N ASN A 97 5.75 -26.95 -21.94
CA ASN A 97 5.61 -25.66 -22.60
C ASN A 97 4.14 -25.24 -22.55
N THR A 98 3.82 -24.19 -21.79
CA THR A 98 2.60 -23.40 -21.97
C THR A 98 2.98 -22.07 -22.61
N ALA A 99 2.28 -21.72 -23.68
CA ALA A 99 2.47 -20.52 -24.46
C ALA A 99 2.42 -19.27 -23.59
N ASP A 100 3.49 -18.48 -23.69
CA ASP A 100 3.68 -17.19 -23.04
C ASP A 100 2.76 -16.16 -23.73
N HIS A 101 1.70 -15.75 -23.05
CA HIS A 101 0.94 -14.56 -23.41
C HIS A 101 1.67 -13.37 -22.80
N GLY A 102 2.45 -12.70 -23.64
CA GLY A 102 3.33 -11.58 -23.30
C GLY A 102 2.66 -10.56 -22.39
N ASN A 103 3.07 -10.61 -21.13
CA ASN A 103 2.69 -9.67 -20.09
C ASN A 103 3.63 -8.45 -20.23
N GLN A 104 3.24 -7.43 -20.98
CA GLN A 104 3.91 -6.13 -20.90
C GLN A 104 3.46 -5.42 -19.61
N VAL A 105 3.94 -5.92 -18.48
CA VAL A 105 4.14 -5.08 -17.29
C VAL A 105 5.35 -4.22 -17.62
N ASN A 106 5.25 -2.90 -17.48
CA ASN A 106 6.43 -2.03 -17.53
C ASN A 106 7.38 -2.50 -16.41
N GLY A 107 8.32 -3.39 -16.75
CA GLY A 107 9.29 -3.90 -15.80
C GLY A 107 10.06 -2.73 -15.21
N LEU A 108 10.43 -2.84 -13.93
CA LEU A 108 11.37 -1.90 -13.33
C LEU A 108 12.64 -1.90 -14.17
N ASP A 109 12.86 -0.82 -14.92
CA ASP A 109 14.10 -0.62 -15.67
C ASP A 109 15.19 -0.24 -14.66
N GLU A 110 15.86 -1.26 -14.10
CA GLU A 110 16.94 -1.09 -13.13
C GLU A 110 17.99 -0.08 -13.63
N ASP A 111 18.19 0.01 -14.94
CA ASP A 111 19.20 0.88 -15.56
C ASP A 111 18.81 2.37 -15.52
N ASN A 112 17.51 2.69 -15.35
CA ASN A 112 17.04 4.07 -15.22
C ASN A 112 16.97 4.55 -13.76
N LEU A 113 17.13 3.65 -12.79
CA LEU A 113 17.09 4.02 -11.37
C LEU A 113 18.45 4.54 -10.90
N ARG A 114 18.40 5.57 -10.06
CA ARG A 114 19.61 6.12 -9.45
C ARG A 114 20.28 5.07 -8.57
N SER A 115 21.56 4.79 -8.85
CA SER A 115 22.36 3.85 -8.08
C SER A 115 23.09 4.55 -6.93
N LEU A 116 22.96 4.02 -5.72
CA LEU A 116 23.55 4.54 -4.48
C LEU A 116 24.39 3.48 -3.77
N THR A 117 25.25 3.94 -2.88
CA THR A 117 25.92 3.13 -1.85
C THR A 117 25.17 3.22 -0.52
N TRP A 118 25.43 2.27 0.38
CA TRP A 118 24.85 2.31 1.74
C TRP A 118 25.26 3.54 2.55
N ASP A 119 26.47 4.09 2.31
CA ASP A 119 26.93 5.35 2.92
C ASP A 119 26.19 6.59 2.37
N GLU A 120 25.54 6.49 1.20
CA GLU A 120 24.71 7.58 0.67
C GLU A 120 23.27 7.50 1.17
N VAL A 121 22.75 6.28 1.37
CA VAL A 121 21.42 6.04 1.97
C VAL A 121 21.39 6.42 3.44
N CYS A 122 22.47 6.12 4.16
CA CYS A 122 22.63 6.46 5.57
C CYS A 122 24.07 6.95 5.84
N PRO A 123 24.34 8.23 5.57
CA PRO A 123 25.65 8.84 5.82
C PRO A 123 26.13 8.72 7.28
N PRO A 124 27.46 8.77 7.51
CA PRO A 124 28.01 8.82 8.86
C PRO A 124 27.46 10.02 9.65
N GLY A 125 26.83 9.76 10.79
CA GLY A 125 26.17 10.76 11.62
C GLY A 125 24.65 10.57 11.70
N ASP A 126 24.07 9.95 10.68
CA ASP A 126 22.65 9.57 10.67
C ASP A 126 22.39 8.41 11.62
N SER A 127 21.18 8.36 12.18
CA SER A 127 20.72 7.22 12.98
C SER A 127 20.04 6.19 12.09
N ILE A 128 20.44 4.92 12.20
CA ILE A 128 19.78 3.80 11.51
C ILE A 128 19.35 2.72 12.49
N GLN A 129 18.05 2.44 12.49
CA GLN A 129 17.45 1.42 13.32
C GLN A 129 16.70 0.41 12.46
N LYS A 130 17.10 -0.87 12.48
CA LYS A 130 16.25 -1.93 11.94
C LYS A 130 15.03 -2.09 12.85
N ILE A 131 13.84 -1.91 12.28
CA ILE A 131 12.57 -1.92 13.03
C ILE A 131 11.73 -3.16 12.76
N ALA A 132 11.83 -3.76 11.57
CA ALA A 132 11.07 -4.94 11.21
C ALA A 132 11.78 -5.83 10.18
N GLU A 133 11.30 -7.07 10.09
CA GLU A 133 11.54 -8.01 9.00
C GLU A 133 10.16 -8.40 8.46
N ALA A 134 9.87 -8.02 7.21
CA ALA A 134 8.68 -8.44 6.49
C ALA A 134 8.97 -9.74 5.72
N SER A 135 8.00 -10.26 4.97
CA SER A 135 8.17 -11.49 4.17
C SER A 135 9.28 -11.38 3.12
N TYR A 136 9.50 -10.19 2.56
CA TYR A 136 10.46 -9.97 1.47
C TYR A 136 11.32 -8.70 1.61
N ALA A 137 11.27 -8.03 2.77
CA ALA A 137 12.03 -6.83 3.02
C ALA A 137 12.58 -6.75 4.45
N GLU A 138 13.75 -6.13 4.58
CA GLU A 138 14.21 -5.55 5.85
C GLU A 138 13.73 -4.10 5.91
N VAL A 139 13.24 -3.65 7.06
CA VAL A 139 12.72 -2.29 7.23
C VAL A 139 13.53 -1.55 8.27
N TYR A 140 14.00 -0.36 7.91
CA TYR A 140 14.81 0.51 8.77
C TYR A 140 14.14 1.86 8.97
N ARG A 141 14.26 2.44 10.15
CA ARG A 141 14.04 3.86 10.39
C ARG A 141 15.38 4.57 10.29
N VAL A 142 15.45 5.60 9.44
CA VAL A 142 16.61 6.48 9.30
C VAL A 142 16.21 7.89 9.71
N THR A 143 16.98 8.49 10.60
CA THR A 143 16.73 9.83 11.12
C THR A 143 18.00 10.69 11.00
N ASN A 144 17.84 11.89 10.44
CA ASN A 144 18.90 12.89 10.32
C ASN A 144 18.33 14.30 10.50
N GLU A 145 19.15 15.34 10.26
CA GLU A 145 18.75 16.74 10.44
C GLU A 145 17.60 17.17 9.52
N ARG A 146 17.35 16.46 8.42
CA ARG A 146 16.25 16.75 7.47
C ARG A 146 14.92 16.11 7.87
N GLY A 147 14.93 15.12 8.75
CA GLY A 147 13.72 14.42 9.18
C GLY A 147 13.91 12.93 9.40
N THR A 148 12.80 12.19 9.35
CA THR A 148 12.78 10.73 9.51
C THR A 148 12.11 10.06 8.32
N SER A 149 12.74 9.03 7.79
CA SER A 149 12.19 8.18 6.72
C SER A 149 12.25 6.70 7.13
N ILE A 150 11.32 5.94 6.59
CA ILE A 150 11.32 4.48 6.64
C ILE A 150 11.92 3.96 5.34
N ILE A 151 12.91 3.09 5.46
CA ILE A 151 13.66 2.52 4.35
C ILE A 151 13.29 1.04 4.25
N LYS A 152 12.49 0.69 3.24
CA LYS A 152 12.15 -0.70 2.90
C LYS A 152 13.18 -1.23 1.92
N VAL A 153 13.88 -2.30 2.31
CA VAL A 153 15.03 -2.85 1.58
C VAL A 153 14.68 -4.25 1.09
N ILE A 154 14.66 -4.42 -0.22
CA ILE A 154 14.37 -5.69 -0.90
C ILE A 154 15.64 -6.16 -1.61
N ARG A 155 16.14 -7.34 -1.25
CA ARG A 155 17.33 -7.90 -1.91
C ARG A 155 16.97 -8.38 -3.32
N LEU A 156 17.70 -7.87 -4.29
CA LEU A 156 17.59 -8.30 -5.69
C LEU A 156 18.53 -9.47 -5.97
N GLU A 157 18.29 -10.18 -7.07
CA GLU A 157 19.14 -11.29 -7.50
C GLU A 157 20.58 -10.81 -7.72
N SER A 158 21.45 -11.17 -6.76
CA SER A 158 22.82 -10.67 -6.68
C SER A 158 23.66 -11.53 -5.74
N PRO A 159 24.99 -11.56 -5.93
CA PRO A 159 25.86 -12.44 -5.16
C PRO A 159 26.00 -11.98 -3.70
N ILE A 160 26.05 -12.93 -2.78
CA ILE A 160 26.43 -12.75 -1.37
C ILE A 160 27.50 -13.80 -0.99
N LYS A 161 28.26 -13.55 0.07
CA LYS A 161 29.18 -14.57 0.62
C LYS A 161 28.38 -15.79 1.08
N ALA A 162 28.94 -16.98 0.86
CA ALA A 162 28.37 -18.22 1.38
C ALA A 162 28.22 -18.18 2.91
N GLN A 163 27.28 -18.98 3.43
CA GLN A 163 27.11 -19.15 4.86
C GLN A 163 28.36 -19.74 5.51
N THR A 164 28.69 -19.27 6.71
CA THR A 164 29.72 -19.88 7.56
C THR A 164 29.25 -21.22 8.12
N LYS A 165 30.19 -22.09 8.53
CA LYS A 165 29.85 -23.36 9.20
C LYS A 165 28.95 -23.17 10.43
N ALA A 166 29.12 -22.08 11.15
CA ALA A 166 28.29 -21.74 12.32
C ALA A 166 26.85 -21.39 11.91
N GLN A 167 26.67 -20.65 10.81
CA GLN A 167 25.35 -20.28 10.28
C GLN A 167 24.59 -21.49 9.72
N VAL A 168 25.29 -22.39 9.03
CA VAL A 168 24.71 -23.67 8.58
C VAL A 168 24.26 -24.49 9.80
N LYS A 169 25.10 -24.57 10.85
CA LYS A 169 24.75 -25.30 12.08
C LYS A 169 23.58 -24.68 12.84
N SER A 170 23.38 -23.36 12.74
CA SER A 170 22.25 -22.68 13.35
C SER A 170 20.98 -22.73 12.50
N SER A 171 20.96 -23.50 11.40
CA SER A 171 19.84 -23.58 10.47
C SER A 171 19.40 -22.21 9.94
N LEU A 172 20.37 -21.31 9.68
CA LEU A 172 20.08 -20.05 9.00
C LEU A 172 19.53 -20.38 7.61
N VAL A 173 18.32 -19.91 7.33
CA VAL A 173 17.76 -19.93 5.97
C VAL A 173 18.04 -18.54 5.40
N ASP A 174 18.55 -18.47 4.17
CA ASP A 174 18.65 -17.19 3.47
C ASP A 174 17.32 -16.95 2.76
N GLU A 175 16.84 -15.70 2.78
CA GLU A 175 15.68 -15.27 2.03
C GLU A 175 15.89 -15.48 0.53
N GLU A 176 14.81 -15.69 -0.21
CA GLU A 176 14.92 -15.75 -1.67
C GLU A 176 14.98 -14.32 -2.22
N PRO A 177 15.98 -13.98 -3.06
CA PRO A 177 16.01 -12.68 -3.71
C PRO A 177 14.80 -12.51 -4.62
N ARG A 178 14.31 -11.28 -4.75
CA ARG A 178 13.18 -10.96 -5.63
C ARG A 178 13.69 -10.46 -6.97
N SER A 179 12.92 -10.76 -8.03
CA SER A 179 13.10 -10.05 -9.29
C SER A 179 12.49 -8.65 -9.17
N ALA A 180 13.04 -7.70 -9.92
CA ALA A 180 12.49 -6.36 -9.98
C ALA A 180 11.02 -6.38 -10.51
N VAL A 181 10.68 -7.34 -11.37
CA VAL A 181 9.32 -7.54 -11.88
C VAL A 181 8.34 -7.88 -10.76
N ASP A 182 8.75 -8.70 -9.79
CA ASP A 182 7.86 -9.11 -8.69
C ASP A 182 7.54 -7.99 -7.71
N VAL A 183 8.28 -6.88 -7.75
CA VAL A 183 8.09 -5.71 -6.87
C VAL A 183 7.43 -4.55 -7.63
N ALA A 184 7.47 -4.57 -8.97
CA ALA A 184 6.91 -3.53 -9.82
C ALA A 184 5.43 -3.25 -9.50
N GLY A 185 4.63 -4.31 -9.30
CA GLY A 185 3.22 -4.17 -8.97
C GLY A 185 2.98 -3.47 -7.63
N GLU A 186 3.73 -3.83 -6.59
CA GLU A 186 3.64 -3.17 -5.28
C GLU A 186 3.97 -1.68 -5.39
N LEU A 187 5.05 -1.35 -6.11
CA LEU A 187 5.49 0.03 -6.31
C LEU A 187 4.49 0.86 -7.10
N GLN A 188 3.92 0.30 -8.17
CA GLN A 188 2.91 0.97 -8.97
C GLN A 188 1.67 1.27 -8.12
N ILE A 189 1.27 0.34 -7.24
CA ILE A 189 0.17 0.59 -6.29
C ILE A 189 0.57 1.67 -5.28
N SER A 190 1.79 1.68 -4.75
CA SER A 190 2.27 2.76 -3.87
C SER A 190 2.19 4.14 -4.54
N GLU A 191 2.59 4.24 -5.80
CA GLU A 191 2.53 5.47 -6.59
C GLU A 191 1.08 5.94 -6.79
N LEU A 192 0.13 5.02 -7.07
CA LEU A 192 -1.29 5.34 -7.23
C LEU A 192 -1.99 5.84 -5.95
N LEU A 193 -1.45 5.48 -4.79
CA LEU A 193 -2.05 5.78 -3.48
C LEU A 193 -1.38 6.96 -2.75
N VAL A 194 -0.28 7.50 -3.29
CA VAL A 194 0.56 8.49 -2.60
C VAL A 194 -0.23 9.70 -2.11
N ASP A 195 -1.19 10.18 -2.91
CA ASP A 195 -1.99 11.37 -2.59
C ASP A 195 -3.21 11.09 -1.70
N ILE A 196 -3.46 9.83 -1.32
CA ILE A 196 -4.62 9.46 -0.51
C ILE A 196 -4.27 9.50 0.98
N PRO A 197 -4.92 10.34 1.79
CA PRO A 197 -4.69 10.37 3.24
C PRO A 197 -5.01 9.02 3.89
N GLY A 198 -4.16 8.61 4.85
CA GLY A 198 -4.23 7.31 5.49
C GLY A 198 -3.38 6.23 4.83
N PHE A 199 -2.76 6.49 3.68
CA PHE A 199 -1.73 5.62 3.08
C PHE A 199 -0.33 6.18 3.31
N VAL A 200 0.67 5.29 3.24
CA VAL A 200 2.07 5.67 3.43
C VAL A 200 2.52 6.62 2.34
N VAL A 201 3.26 7.64 2.75
CA VAL A 201 3.89 8.57 1.81
C VAL A 201 5.02 7.82 1.10
N TYR A 202 4.90 7.66 -0.21
CA TYR A 202 5.98 7.22 -1.08
C TYR A 202 6.86 8.43 -1.43
N LYS A 203 8.16 8.37 -1.14
CA LYS A 203 9.09 9.47 -1.44
C LYS A 203 9.87 9.20 -2.73
N GLU A 204 10.69 8.16 -2.74
CA GLU A 204 11.61 7.84 -3.85
C GLU A 204 12.03 6.36 -3.79
N ARG A 205 12.63 5.85 -4.87
CA ARG A 205 13.28 4.53 -4.91
C ARG A 205 14.67 4.57 -5.52
N TYR A 206 15.53 3.67 -5.06
CA TYR A 206 16.94 3.62 -5.44
C TYR A 206 17.42 2.18 -5.65
N ILE A 207 18.44 2.01 -6.49
CA ILE A 207 19.22 0.77 -6.51
C ILE A 207 20.44 0.96 -5.62
N VAL A 208 20.48 0.24 -4.51
CA VAL A 208 21.63 0.28 -3.60
C VAL A 208 22.57 -0.88 -3.90
N ARG A 209 23.84 -0.57 -4.12
CA ARG A 209 24.86 -1.57 -4.44
C ARG A 209 26.06 -1.46 -3.51
N GLY A 210 26.51 -2.62 -3.05
CA GLY A 210 27.83 -2.78 -2.46
C GLY A 210 27.83 -3.35 -1.05
N LYS A 211 29.01 -3.29 -0.42
CA LYS A 211 29.22 -3.75 0.95
C LYS A 211 28.42 -2.92 1.96
N THR A 212 28.06 -3.55 3.06
CA THR A 212 27.40 -2.90 4.20
C THR A 212 28.26 -1.83 4.85
N THR A 213 27.61 -0.86 5.50
CA THR A 213 28.24 0.04 6.48
C THR A 213 28.31 -0.59 7.87
N LYS A 214 29.10 0.03 8.76
CA LYS A 214 29.18 -0.38 10.17
C LYS A 214 27.84 -0.23 10.89
N GLY A 215 27.14 0.90 10.66
CA GLY A 215 25.84 1.15 11.28
C GLY A 215 24.77 0.12 10.90
N LEU A 216 24.72 -0.28 9.63
CA LEU A 216 23.78 -1.31 9.15
C LEU A 216 24.07 -2.69 9.77
N LEU A 217 25.35 -3.03 9.97
CA LEU A 217 25.72 -4.28 10.63
C LEU A 217 25.34 -4.27 12.13
N GLU A 218 25.63 -3.17 12.83
CA GLU A 218 25.33 -3.01 14.25
C GLU A 218 23.83 -3.06 14.53
N THR A 219 23.03 -2.38 13.69
CA THR A 219 21.58 -2.35 13.84
C THR A 219 20.94 -3.73 13.56
N HIS A 220 21.46 -4.46 12.56
CA HIS A 220 21.03 -5.84 12.30
C HIS A 220 21.36 -6.75 13.51
N GLN A 221 22.56 -6.65 14.08
CA GLN A 221 22.94 -7.46 15.24
C GLN A 221 22.10 -7.13 16.49
N ALA A 222 21.82 -5.85 16.72
CA ALA A 222 20.96 -5.40 17.82
C ALA A 222 19.54 -5.96 17.66
N PHE A 223 18.98 -5.89 16.45
CA PHE A 223 17.67 -6.44 16.11
C PHE A 223 17.62 -7.96 16.35
N GLN A 224 18.58 -8.73 15.82
CA GLN A 224 18.57 -10.19 16.02
C GLN A 224 18.74 -10.59 17.48
N LYS A 225 19.55 -9.85 18.25
CA LYS A 225 19.69 -10.08 19.69
C LYS A 225 18.38 -9.81 20.43
N LYS A 226 17.66 -8.75 20.08
CA LYS A 226 16.33 -8.42 20.64
C LYS A 226 15.34 -9.53 20.31
N MET A 227 15.20 -9.89 19.04
CA MET A 227 14.23 -10.88 18.57
C MET A 227 14.48 -12.26 19.16
N LYS A 228 15.74 -12.69 19.28
CA LYS A 228 16.09 -13.96 19.93
C LYS A 228 15.81 -13.98 21.43
N ARG A 229 15.80 -12.82 22.10
CA ARG A 229 15.43 -12.72 23.52
C ARG A 229 13.92 -12.85 23.69
N GLU A 230 13.15 -12.30 22.76
CA GLU A 230 11.69 -12.34 22.76
C GLU A 230 11.17 -13.71 22.33
N ASP A 231 11.78 -14.31 21.31
CA ASP A 231 11.52 -15.67 20.85
C ASP A 231 12.85 -16.41 20.55
N PRO A 232 13.34 -17.23 21.50
CA PRO A 232 14.56 -18.01 21.31
C PRO A 232 14.50 -19.02 20.17
N GLY A 233 13.30 -19.42 19.74
CA GLY A 233 13.06 -20.36 18.65
C GLY A 233 12.89 -19.70 17.28
N ARG A 234 12.91 -18.37 17.21
CA ARG A 234 12.69 -17.63 15.96
C ARG A 234 13.74 -18.00 14.91
N ALA A 235 13.28 -18.44 13.75
CA ALA A 235 14.12 -18.63 12.59
C ALA A 235 14.61 -17.27 12.05
N GLN A 236 15.88 -17.22 11.66
CA GLN A 236 16.44 -16.08 10.95
C GLN A 236 16.40 -16.36 9.46
N PHE A 237 15.81 -15.46 8.69
CA PHE A 237 15.71 -15.56 7.22
C PHE A 237 16.66 -14.59 6.50
N TYR A 238 16.96 -13.44 7.10
CA TYR A 238 17.78 -12.43 6.41
C TYR A 238 19.28 -12.62 6.67
N PRO A 239 20.12 -12.62 5.62
CA PRO A 239 21.56 -12.78 5.72
C PRO A 239 22.14 -11.57 6.44
N SER A 240 23.12 -11.82 7.31
CA SER A 240 23.83 -10.73 7.96
C SER A 240 24.46 -9.79 6.91
N PRO A 241 24.37 -8.47 7.08
CA PRO A 241 25.01 -7.50 6.18
C PRO A 241 26.52 -7.70 5.99
N SER A 242 27.19 -8.37 6.93
CA SER A 242 28.60 -8.78 6.80
C SER A 242 28.90 -9.70 5.61
N ARG A 243 27.86 -10.33 5.05
CA ARG A 243 27.91 -11.21 3.88
C ARG A 243 27.75 -10.47 2.56
N TYR A 244 27.39 -9.19 2.56
CA TYR A 244 27.26 -8.42 1.34
C TYR A 244 28.62 -8.19 0.67
N LEU A 245 28.60 -8.18 -0.66
CA LEU A 245 29.72 -8.03 -1.58
C LEU A 245 29.56 -6.72 -2.38
N ASP A 246 30.60 -6.32 -3.09
CA ASP A 246 30.54 -5.11 -3.95
C ASP A 246 29.49 -5.25 -5.08
N GLY A 247 29.10 -6.48 -5.41
CA GLY A 247 28.06 -6.80 -6.39
C GLY A 247 26.67 -7.03 -5.81
N THR A 248 26.49 -7.04 -4.48
CA THR A 248 25.16 -7.24 -3.87
C THR A 248 24.29 -6.02 -4.16
N LYS A 249 23.07 -6.27 -4.66
CA LYS A 249 22.10 -5.25 -5.06
C LYS A 249 20.84 -5.32 -4.20
N PHE A 250 20.27 -4.16 -3.93
CA PHE A 250 19.01 -3.99 -3.23
C PHE A 250 18.17 -2.95 -3.96
N LEU A 251 16.86 -3.19 -4.03
CA LEU A 251 15.88 -2.16 -4.28
C LEU A 251 15.52 -1.53 -2.95
N VAL A 252 15.70 -0.23 -2.84
CA VAL A 252 15.43 0.53 -1.62
C VAL A 252 14.33 1.54 -1.90
N VAL A 253 13.27 1.45 -1.12
CA VAL A 253 12.12 2.34 -1.19
C VAL A 253 12.11 3.22 0.05
N GLU A 254 12.12 4.53 -0.17
CA GLU A 254 12.01 5.53 0.89
C GLU A 254 10.55 5.91 1.10
N LEU A 255 10.09 5.78 2.33
CA LEU A 255 8.73 6.00 2.77
C LEU A 255 8.71 7.01 3.93
N GLY A 256 7.59 7.71 4.13
CA GLY A 256 7.35 8.54 5.32
C GLY A 256 7.28 7.71 6.61
N ASP A 257 7.53 8.34 7.77
CA ASP A 257 7.33 7.68 9.06
C ASP A 257 5.84 7.43 9.34
N ALA A 258 5.46 6.16 9.25
CA ALA A 258 4.10 5.69 9.47
C ALA A 258 3.69 5.66 10.95
N GLY A 259 4.64 5.81 11.89
CA GLY A 259 4.39 5.68 13.32
C GLY A 259 4.61 4.27 13.84
N LYS A 260 3.70 3.76 14.67
CA LYS A 260 3.82 2.47 15.37
C LYS A 260 2.77 1.49 14.88
N ALA A 261 3.15 0.26 14.55
CA ALA A 261 2.20 -0.79 14.17
C ALA A 261 1.11 -0.97 15.24
N LEU A 262 -0.13 -1.24 14.82
CA LEU A 262 -1.27 -1.39 15.70
C LEU A 262 -1.05 -2.49 16.73
N GLU A 263 -0.37 -3.57 16.35
CA GLU A 263 -0.04 -4.68 17.25
C GLU A 263 0.84 -4.28 18.43
N ASP A 264 1.66 -3.24 18.27
CA ASP A 264 2.47 -2.70 19.33
C ASP A 264 1.82 -1.47 19.99
N PHE A 265 0.68 -0.97 19.51
CA PHE A 265 0.02 0.22 20.03
C PHE A 265 -1.00 -0.10 21.12
N GLU A 266 -0.91 0.57 22.27
CA GLU A 266 -1.85 0.36 23.38
C GLU A 266 -3.10 1.24 23.23
N LEU A 267 -4.21 0.61 22.81
CA LEU A 267 -5.52 1.25 22.77
C LEU A 267 -6.14 1.29 24.17
N THR A 268 -6.35 2.48 24.70
CA THR A 268 -6.76 2.71 26.09
C THR A 268 -8.03 3.52 26.25
N THR A 269 -8.54 4.17 25.20
CA THR A 269 -9.78 4.96 25.28
C THR A 269 -10.78 4.65 24.18
N GLU A 270 -12.07 4.84 24.46
CA GLU A 270 -13.17 4.67 23.48
C GLU A 270 -12.95 5.52 22.23
N SER A 271 -12.46 6.75 22.39
CA SER A 271 -12.18 7.66 21.26
C SER A 271 -11.17 7.09 20.28
N GLN A 272 -10.18 6.33 20.76
CA GLN A 272 -9.20 5.67 19.90
C GLN A 272 -9.83 4.52 19.12
N LEU A 273 -10.78 3.78 19.70
CA LEU A 273 -11.52 2.74 18.97
C LEU A 273 -12.31 3.34 17.80
N TRP A 274 -13.01 4.45 18.05
CA TRP A 274 -13.75 5.18 17.03
C TRP A 274 -12.84 5.72 15.93
N ASP A 275 -11.80 6.45 16.31
CA ASP A 275 -10.94 7.12 15.34
C ASP A 275 -10.16 6.11 14.49
N VAL A 276 -9.53 5.10 15.11
CA VAL A 276 -8.75 4.11 14.35
C VAL A 276 -9.64 3.36 13.36
N PHE A 277 -10.82 2.88 13.77
CA PHE A 277 -11.73 2.13 12.89
C PHE A 277 -12.27 2.99 11.74
N LEU A 278 -12.65 4.23 12.03
CA LEU A 278 -13.25 5.11 11.03
C LEU A 278 -12.20 5.69 10.07
N LEU A 279 -11.00 6.01 10.54
CA LEU A 279 -9.92 6.50 9.68
C LEU A 279 -9.51 5.45 8.63
N GLN A 280 -9.36 4.17 9.03
CA GLN A 280 -9.05 3.12 8.06
C GLN A 280 -10.19 2.88 7.06
N ALA A 281 -11.46 3.00 7.49
CA ALA A 281 -12.61 2.86 6.59
C ALA A 281 -12.66 4.01 5.57
N ILE A 282 -12.41 5.25 6.01
CA ILE A 282 -12.34 6.43 5.14
C ILE A 282 -11.19 6.30 4.15
N ALA A 283 -9.99 5.89 4.59
CA ALA A 283 -8.85 5.71 3.70
C ALA A 283 -9.15 4.67 2.62
N LEU A 284 -9.66 3.49 2.99
CA LEU A 284 -10.03 2.45 2.04
C LEU A 284 -11.15 2.90 1.08
N ALA A 285 -12.16 3.62 1.56
CA ALA A 285 -13.24 4.12 0.70
C ALA A 285 -12.71 5.11 -0.36
N ARG A 286 -11.76 5.97 0.00
CA ARG A 286 -11.10 6.88 -0.95
C ARG A 286 -10.27 6.11 -1.98
N ALA A 287 -9.53 5.10 -1.55
CA ALA A 287 -8.73 4.27 -2.45
C ALA A 287 -9.59 3.40 -3.38
N GLU A 288 -10.73 2.89 -2.89
CA GLU A 288 -11.73 2.19 -3.70
C GLU A 288 -12.23 3.08 -4.84
N ASP A 289 -12.53 4.35 -4.58
CA ASP A 289 -13.00 5.29 -5.61
C ASP A 289 -11.87 5.75 -6.55
N HIS A 290 -10.68 6.04 -6.01
CA HIS A 290 -9.56 6.58 -6.76
C HIS A 290 -8.88 5.54 -7.68
N ALA A 291 -8.74 4.30 -7.22
CA ALA A 291 -7.91 3.30 -7.87
C ALA A 291 -8.54 1.89 -7.89
N MET A 292 -9.85 1.78 -7.64
CA MET A 292 -10.53 0.48 -7.50
C MET A 292 -9.73 -0.45 -6.57
N PHE A 293 -9.26 0.11 -5.45
CA PHE A 293 -8.26 -0.53 -4.61
C PHE A 293 -8.84 -1.63 -3.72
N GLU A 294 -8.08 -2.71 -3.57
CA GLU A 294 -8.27 -3.74 -2.55
C GLU A 294 -6.94 -4.01 -1.86
N HIS A 295 -6.88 -3.90 -0.53
CA HIS A 295 -5.62 -4.12 0.18
C HIS A 295 -5.21 -5.60 0.21
N ARG A 296 -6.19 -6.48 0.48
CA ARG A 296 -6.06 -7.95 0.56
C ARG A 296 -5.12 -8.50 1.64
N ASP A 297 -4.45 -7.66 2.42
CA ASP A 297 -3.61 -8.07 3.55
C ASP A 297 -3.57 -7.06 4.71
N LEU A 298 -4.70 -6.44 5.05
CA LEU A 298 -4.75 -5.38 6.05
C LEU A 298 -4.90 -5.95 7.48
N HIS A 299 -3.88 -6.66 7.95
CA HIS A 299 -3.78 -7.10 9.34
C HIS A 299 -3.18 -6.02 10.25
N GLU A 300 -3.15 -6.26 11.56
CA GLU A 300 -2.68 -5.32 12.58
C GLU A 300 -1.22 -4.87 12.44
N GLY A 301 -0.41 -5.60 11.68
CA GLY A 301 0.98 -5.22 11.38
C GLY A 301 1.08 -4.24 10.21
N ASN A 302 0.07 -4.18 9.35
CA ASN A 302 -0.01 -3.32 8.17
C ASN A 302 -0.83 -2.04 8.41
N LEU A 303 -1.20 -1.76 9.67
CA LEU A 303 -1.81 -0.51 10.09
C LEU A 303 -0.95 0.13 11.17
N CYS A 304 -0.37 1.29 10.88
CA CYS A 304 0.36 2.07 11.86
C CYS A 304 -0.48 3.21 12.43
N ILE A 305 -0.19 3.57 13.67
CA ILE A 305 -0.87 4.57 14.48
C ILE A 305 0.15 5.63 14.91
N ARG A 306 -0.26 6.90 14.84
CA ARG A 306 0.55 8.04 15.26
C ARG A 306 -0.29 9.05 16.03
N GLN A 307 0.27 9.60 17.11
CA GLN A 307 -0.36 10.72 17.84
C GLN A 307 0.02 12.03 17.14
N VAL A 308 -0.95 12.69 16.51
CA VAL A 308 -0.72 13.92 15.72
C VAL A 308 -1.17 15.19 16.42
N SER A 309 -2.09 15.06 17.36
CA SER A 309 -2.50 16.15 18.26
C SER A 309 -2.83 15.60 19.64
N SER A 310 -2.87 16.43 20.68
CA SER A 310 -3.35 15.97 21.99
C SER A 310 -4.81 15.48 21.90
N PRO A 311 -5.17 14.39 22.61
CA PRO A 311 -6.56 13.97 22.73
C PRO A 311 -7.42 15.10 23.31
N ARG A 312 -8.66 15.20 22.86
CA ARG A 312 -9.63 16.20 23.31
C ARG A 312 -10.85 15.52 23.89
N ALA A 313 -11.42 16.08 24.95
CA ALA A 313 -12.68 15.58 25.48
C ALA A 313 -13.81 15.84 24.47
N LYS A 314 -14.66 14.82 24.25
CA LYS A 314 -15.86 14.99 23.44
C LYS A 314 -16.83 15.94 24.16
N PRO A 315 -17.27 17.05 23.53
CA PRO A 315 -18.30 17.91 24.10
C PRO A 315 -19.59 17.13 24.37
N ALA A 316 -20.30 17.45 25.46
CA ALA A 316 -21.51 16.72 25.86
C ALA A 316 -22.64 16.82 24.82
N ASP A 317 -22.64 17.90 24.05
CA ASP A 317 -23.58 18.21 22.97
C ASP A 317 -23.12 17.72 21.59
N ALA A 318 -21.87 17.24 21.46
CA ALA A 318 -21.36 16.73 20.20
C ALA A 318 -22.00 15.38 19.84
N PRO A 319 -22.76 15.30 18.73
CA PRO A 319 -23.45 14.07 18.36
C PRO A 319 -22.49 12.98 17.89
N GLN A 320 -21.40 13.36 17.22
CA GLN A 320 -20.43 12.41 16.65
C GLN A 320 -19.37 11.96 17.67
N PRO A 321 -19.06 10.66 17.78
CA PRO A 321 -17.91 10.12 18.52
C PRO A 321 -16.55 10.19 17.77
N PHE A 322 -16.52 10.52 16.48
CA PHE A 322 -15.29 10.61 15.69
C PHE A 322 -14.53 11.94 15.86
N GLY A 323 -13.20 11.89 15.97
CA GLY A 323 -12.26 13.01 15.88
C GLY A 323 -11.69 13.52 17.22
N TYR A 324 -11.65 12.69 18.26
CA TYR A 324 -11.29 13.12 19.63
C TYR A 324 -10.01 12.52 20.18
N SER A 325 -9.50 11.43 19.59
CA SER A 325 -8.28 10.76 20.08
C SER A 325 -7.00 11.53 19.73
N GLY A 326 -7.03 12.36 18.69
CA GLY A 326 -5.84 12.99 18.13
C GLY A 326 -4.88 12.01 17.46
N LEU A 327 -5.36 10.80 17.16
CA LEU A 327 -4.63 9.80 16.40
C LEU A 327 -4.83 9.99 14.90
N ASP A 328 -3.84 9.54 14.15
CA ASP A 328 -3.85 9.36 12.71
C ASP A 328 -3.41 7.92 12.40
N ILE A 329 -3.75 7.43 11.20
CA ILE A 329 -3.43 6.09 10.74
C ILE A 329 -2.60 6.11 9.47
N THR A 330 -1.83 5.04 9.25
CA THR A 330 -1.10 4.83 8.00
C THR A 330 -1.16 3.36 7.61
N ILE A 331 -1.74 3.10 6.43
CA ILE A 331 -1.90 1.78 5.82
C ILE A 331 -0.64 1.44 5.02
N LEU A 332 -0.08 0.26 5.26
CA LEU A 332 1.21 -0.22 4.74
C LEU A 332 1.06 -1.51 3.93
N ASP A 333 2.13 -1.83 3.19
CA ASP A 333 2.36 -3.12 2.51
C ASP A 333 1.29 -3.52 1.48
N TYR A 334 1.58 -3.23 0.22
CA TYR A 334 0.66 -3.49 -0.89
C TYR A 334 1.02 -4.77 -1.66
N GLY A 335 1.83 -5.65 -1.07
CA GLY A 335 2.38 -6.82 -1.76
C GLY A 335 1.32 -7.80 -2.28
N LEU A 336 0.15 -7.86 -1.65
CA LEU A 336 -0.99 -8.70 -2.10
C LEU A 336 -2.14 -7.88 -2.70
N SER A 337 -1.98 -6.55 -2.79
CA SER A 337 -3.07 -5.65 -3.15
C SER A 337 -3.45 -5.73 -4.63
N ARG A 338 -4.59 -5.10 -4.94
CA ARG A 338 -5.05 -4.86 -6.31
C ARG A 338 -5.42 -3.41 -6.49
N ALA A 339 -5.03 -2.82 -7.61
CA ALA A 339 -5.45 -1.48 -8.01
C ALA A 339 -5.53 -1.35 -9.54
N GLU A 340 -6.16 -0.30 -10.01
CA GLU A 340 -6.28 0.07 -11.42
C GLU A 340 -6.09 1.57 -11.57
N ASP A 341 -5.31 1.98 -12.57
CA ASP A 341 -5.11 3.39 -12.88
C ASP A 341 -6.34 3.94 -13.61
N MET A 342 -7.22 4.59 -12.85
CA MET A 342 -8.47 5.16 -13.36
C MET A 342 -8.26 6.35 -14.31
N SER A 343 -7.03 6.87 -14.44
CA SER A 343 -6.70 7.94 -15.38
C SER A 343 -6.43 7.43 -16.81
N VAL A 344 -6.24 6.12 -16.97
CA VAL A 344 -5.94 5.47 -18.25
C VAL A 344 -7.12 4.60 -18.68
N ASP A 345 -7.69 4.90 -19.85
CA ASP A 345 -8.77 4.09 -20.43
C ASP A 345 -8.32 2.64 -20.61
N PHE A 346 -9.11 1.70 -20.07
CA PHE A 346 -8.84 0.26 -20.12
C PHE A 346 -7.47 -0.13 -19.51
N ALA A 347 -7.03 0.57 -18.47
CA ALA A 347 -5.85 0.20 -17.71
C ALA A 347 -5.92 -1.27 -17.27
N LYS A 348 -4.81 -2.01 -17.45
CA LYS A 348 -4.73 -3.36 -16.90
C LYS A 348 -4.63 -3.27 -15.37
N PRO A 349 -5.47 -4.00 -14.60
CA PRO A 349 -5.33 -4.05 -13.15
C PRO A 349 -3.96 -4.59 -12.75
N VAL A 350 -3.37 -3.96 -11.75
CA VAL A 350 -2.18 -4.47 -11.05
C VAL A 350 -2.68 -5.32 -9.91
N ALA A 351 -2.34 -6.61 -9.90
CA ALA A 351 -2.71 -7.52 -8.82
C ALA A 351 -1.69 -8.64 -8.66
N SER A 352 -1.44 -9.05 -7.42
CA SER A 352 -0.69 -10.27 -7.12
C SER A 352 -1.57 -11.50 -7.35
N ASP A 353 -1.05 -12.45 -8.10
CA ASP A 353 -1.72 -13.72 -8.38
C ASP A 353 -1.57 -14.70 -7.20
N LEU A 354 -2.55 -14.65 -6.29
CA LEU A 354 -2.53 -15.45 -5.07
C LEU A 354 -2.81 -16.95 -5.34
N GLU A 355 -3.25 -17.34 -6.54
CA GLU A 355 -3.44 -18.77 -6.87
C GLU A 355 -2.10 -19.51 -7.03
N ARG A 356 -0.98 -18.79 -7.13
CA ARG A 356 0.38 -19.37 -7.19
C ARG A 356 0.80 -20.00 -5.88
N ASP A 357 0.27 -19.53 -4.75
CA ASP A 357 0.56 -20.07 -3.42
C ASP A 357 -0.71 -20.35 -2.61
N LEU A 358 -1.23 -21.56 -2.76
CA LEU A 358 -2.40 -22.02 -2.02
C LEU A 358 -2.13 -22.24 -0.52
N SER A 359 -0.87 -22.17 -0.07
CA SER A 359 -0.56 -22.24 1.36
C SER A 359 -1.22 -21.09 2.13
N LEU A 360 -1.41 -19.94 1.49
CA LEU A 360 -2.12 -18.78 2.04
C LEU A 360 -3.54 -19.13 2.50
N PHE A 361 -4.23 -19.98 1.75
CA PHE A 361 -5.63 -20.37 2.02
C PHE A 361 -5.74 -21.63 2.87
N THR A 362 -4.81 -22.57 2.71
CA THR A 362 -4.82 -23.84 3.46
C THR A 362 -4.25 -23.71 4.87
N SER A 363 -3.47 -22.65 5.14
CA SER A 363 -2.85 -22.46 6.45
C SER A 363 -3.85 -22.08 7.56
N THR A 364 -3.59 -22.51 8.78
CA THR A 364 -4.43 -22.28 9.97
C THR A 364 -3.67 -21.70 11.16
N HIS A 365 -2.41 -21.29 10.94
CA HIS A 365 -1.49 -20.88 12.00
C HIS A 365 -1.88 -19.55 12.68
N ALA A 366 -2.60 -18.67 11.97
CA ALA A 366 -2.94 -17.34 12.47
C ALA A 366 -4.41 -16.97 12.19
N PRO A 367 -5.00 -16.05 13.00
CA PRO A 367 -6.35 -15.54 12.76
C PRO A 367 -6.55 -14.95 11.36
N GLN A 368 -5.56 -14.24 10.82
CA GLN A 368 -5.64 -13.63 9.48
C GLN A 368 -5.78 -14.66 8.36
N CYS A 369 -5.34 -15.92 8.55
CA CYS A 369 -5.50 -16.97 7.53
C CYS A 369 -6.97 -17.22 7.18
N LYS A 370 -7.87 -16.93 8.13
CA LYS A 370 -9.30 -17.01 7.86
C LYS A 370 -9.77 -15.96 6.86
N VAL A 371 -9.20 -14.75 6.89
CA VAL A 371 -9.58 -13.66 5.99
C VAL A 371 -9.19 -14.00 4.56
N TYR A 372 -7.99 -14.55 4.34
CA TYR A 372 -7.58 -15.03 3.01
C TYR A 372 -8.57 -16.07 2.45
N ARG A 373 -8.97 -17.05 3.28
CA ARG A 373 -10.01 -18.02 2.88
C ARG A 373 -11.34 -17.37 2.58
N GLN A 374 -11.76 -16.38 3.35
CA GLN A 374 -13.01 -15.65 3.13
C GLN A 374 -12.98 -14.91 1.79
N MET A 375 -11.87 -14.23 1.47
CA MET A 375 -11.70 -13.55 0.18
C MET A 375 -11.80 -14.55 -0.98
N ARG A 376 -11.02 -15.65 -0.91
CA ARG A 376 -11.05 -16.67 -1.97
C ARG A 376 -12.40 -17.35 -2.10
N SER A 377 -13.05 -17.67 -0.98
CA SER A 377 -14.39 -18.28 -0.99
C SER A 377 -15.44 -17.33 -1.58
N PHE A 378 -15.35 -16.03 -1.30
CA PHE A 378 -16.22 -15.02 -1.88
C PHE A 378 -16.06 -14.97 -3.41
N LEU A 379 -14.83 -15.01 -3.93
CA LEU A 379 -14.61 -15.08 -5.38
C LEU A 379 -15.14 -16.38 -6.02
N LEU A 380 -15.15 -17.48 -5.27
CA LEU A 380 -15.69 -18.77 -5.75
C LEU A 380 -17.21 -18.87 -5.69
N LYS A 381 -17.84 -18.27 -4.68
CA LYS A 381 -19.27 -18.48 -4.34
C LYS A 381 -20.15 -17.26 -4.55
N ALA A 382 -19.56 -16.07 -4.64
CA ALA A 382 -20.24 -14.77 -4.61
C ALA A 382 -21.16 -14.58 -3.38
N ASP A 383 -20.83 -15.23 -2.26
CA ASP A 383 -21.54 -15.12 -0.98
C ASP A 383 -20.57 -15.13 0.22
N ARG A 384 -21.09 -15.03 1.45
CA ARG A 384 -20.29 -14.99 2.68
C ARG A 384 -19.78 -16.36 3.14
N THR A 385 -20.11 -17.45 2.44
CA THR A 385 -19.77 -18.81 2.86
C THR A 385 -18.27 -19.00 2.78
N CYS A 386 -17.61 -19.12 3.94
CA CYS A 386 -16.19 -19.42 4.00
C CYS A 386 -15.98 -20.93 3.86
N LEU A 387 -15.34 -21.35 2.77
CA LEU A 387 -14.92 -22.74 2.58
C LEU A 387 -13.82 -23.11 3.58
N PRO A 388 -13.78 -24.36 4.05
CA PRO A 388 -12.74 -24.86 4.95
C PRO A 388 -11.40 -24.99 4.20
N PRO A 389 -10.25 -25.02 4.91
CA PRO A 389 -8.92 -25.08 4.31
C PRO A 389 -8.74 -26.18 3.26
N GLU A 390 -9.32 -27.36 3.48
CA GLU A 390 -9.18 -28.54 2.62
C GLU A 390 -9.82 -28.34 1.24
N GLU A 391 -10.78 -27.42 1.13
CA GLU A 391 -11.44 -27.06 -0.13
C GLU A 391 -10.66 -26.00 -0.94
N HIS A 392 -9.51 -25.52 -0.42
CA HIS A 392 -8.65 -24.55 -1.12
C HIS A 392 -7.42 -25.18 -1.80
N CYS A 393 -7.46 -26.48 -2.11
CA CYS A 393 -6.32 -27.23 -2.66
C CYS A 393 -6.20 -27.23 -4.19
N VAL A 394 -7.18 -26.69 -4.92
CA VAL A 394 -7.19 -26.65 -6.39
C VAL A 394 -6.91 -25.23 -6.88
N PRO A 395 -5.81 -24.98 -7.60
CA PRO A 395 -5.50 -23.64 -8.12
C PRO A 395 -6.40 -23.28 -9.29
N TYR A 396 -6.71 -21.99 -9.44
CA TYR A 396 -7.59 -21.44 -10.48
C TYR A 396 -8.95 -22.16 -10.54
N ALA A 397 -9.48 -22.52 -9.37
CA ALA A 397 -10.75 -23.21 -9.27
C ALA A 397 -11.88 -22.42 -9.96
N LYS A 398 -12.85 -23.13 -10.53
CA LYS A 398 -13.97 -22.51 -11.23
C LYS A 398 -14.91 -21.85 -10.21
N GLY A 399 -14.95 -20.53 -10.23
CA GLY A 399 -15.92 -19.71 -9.51
C GLY A 399 -17.22 -19.52 -10.30
N VAL A 400 -18.00 -18.51 -9.92
CA VAL A 400 -19.31 -18.21 -10.50
C VAL A 400 -19.19 -17.80 -11.98
N ASP A 401 -18.22 -16.95 -12.30
CA ASP A 401 -18.08 -16.33 -13.63
C ASP A 401 -16.86 -16.83 -14.43
N GLY A 402 -16.35 -18.02 -14.09
CA GLY A 402 -15.18 -18.63 -14.75
C GLY A 402 -14.08 -19.06 -13.78
N PRO A 403 -12.87 -19.35 -14.27
CA PRO A 403 -11.71 -19.58 -13.42
C PRO A 403 -11.46 -18.37 -12.50
N LEU A 404 -11.10 -18.63 -11.25
CA LEU A 404 -10.78 -17.56 -10.30
C LEU A 404 -9.63 -16.70 -10.83
N SER A 405 -9.83 -15.38 -10.81
CA SER A 405 -8.79 -14.39 -11.10
C SER A 405 -8.74 -13.35 -10.00
N TRP A 406 -7.52 -13.07 -9.53
CA TRP A 406 -7.25 -12.01 -8.56
C TRP A 406 -7.16 -10.62 -9.22
N GLU A 407 -7.28 -10.50 -10.54
CA GLU A 407 -7.38 -9.20 -11.22
C GLU A 407 -8.78 -8.57 -11.10
N VAL A 408 -9.81 -9.40 -10.82
CA VAL A 408 -11.20 -8.94 -10.64
C VAL A 408 -11.31 -7.98 -9.46
N TYR A 409 -12.08 -6.91 -9.64
CA TYR A 409 -12.39 -5.97 -8.56
C TYR A 409 -13.53 -6.49 -7.67
N ALA A 410 -13.21 -6.73 -6.41
CA ALA A 410 -14.11 -7.22 -5.38
C ALA A 410 -13.91 -6.45 -4.07
N PRO A 411 -14.41 -5.21 -3.93
CA PRO A 411 -14.18 -4.34 -2.76
C PRO A 411 -14.67 -4.94 -1.44
N TYR A 412 -15.50 -5.99 -1.49
CA TYR A 412 -15.86 -6.77 -0.31
C TYR A 412 -14.65 -7.38 0.42
N THR A 413 -13.51 -7.57 -0.26
CA THR A 413 -12.26 -7.98 0.41
C THR A 413 -11.80 -6.95 1.44
N ASN A 414 -11.97 -5.65 1.20
CA ASN A 414 -11.72 -4.59 2.18
C ASN A 414 -12.68 -4.67 3.37
N VAL A 415 -13.95 -5.00 3.12
CA VAL A 415 -14.96 -5.22 4.19
C VAL A 415 -14.55 -6.38 5.11
N LEU A 416 -14.02 -7.47 4.54
CA LEU A 416 -13.52 -8.61 5.31
C LEU A 416 -12.36 -8.22 6.25
N TRP A 417 -11.43 -7.38 5.77
CA TRP A 417 -10.33 -6.86 6.59
C TRP A 417 -10.80 -5.84 7.62
N LEU A 418 -11.76 -4.97 7.29
CA LEU A 418 -12.39 -4.08 8.26
C LEU A 418 -13.10 -4.85 9.37
N ALA A 419 -13.76 -5.97 9.04
CA ALA A 419 -14.36 -6.85 10.03
C ALA A 419 -13.31 -7.51 10.93
N TYR A 420 -12.19 -7.96 10.36
CA TYR A 420 -11.06 -8.50 11.10
C TYR A 420 -10.49 -7.48 12.09
N LEU A 421 -10.17 -6.27 11.62
CA LEU A 421 -9.60 -5.21 12.46
C LEU A 421 -10.59 -4.73 13.50
N TYR A 422 -11.89 -4.64 13.21
CA TYR A 422 -12.91 -4.37 14.22
C TYR A 422 -12.89 -5.39 15.37
N GLU A 423 -12.82 -6.70 15.08
CA GLU A 423 -12.67 -7.73 16.12
C GLU A 423 -11.33 -7.57 16.87
N TYR A 424 -10.24 -7.24 16.16
CA TYR A 424 -8.92 -7.01 16.73
C TYR A 424 -8.92 -5.86 17.74
N LEU A 425 -9.48 -4.70 17.38
CA LEU A 425 -9.57 -3.50 18.22
C LEU A 425 -10.28 -3.80 19.54
N ILE A 426 -11.42 -4.50 19.47
CA ILE A 426 -12.19 -4.90 20.67
C ILE A 426 -11.41 -5.88 21.54
N LYS A 427 -10.76 -6.88 20.93
CA LYS A 427 -10.07 -7.95 21.65
C LYS A 427 -8.80 -7.44 22.35
N ASN A 428 -8.11 -6.49 21.74
CA ASN A 428 -6.81 -6.00 22.20
C ASN A 428 -6.89 -4.68 22.99
N PHE A 429 -8.09 -4.11 23.16
CA PHE A 429 -8.31 -2.94 24.00
C PHE A 429 -7.79 -3.15 25.43
N LYS A 430 -6.97 -2.22 25.91
CA LYS A 430 -6.32 -2.22 27.24
C LYS A 430 -6.90 -1.19 28.21
N GLY A 431 -7.87 -0.40 27.77
CA GLY A 431 -8.55 0.59 28.59
C GLY A 431 -9.63 0.03 29.51
N GLU A 432 -10.45 0.92 30.05
CA GLU A 432 -11.54 0.57 30.94
C GLU A 432 -12.59 -0.30 30.26
N ARG A 433 -13.01 -1.40 30.91
CA ARG A 433 -13.98 -2.33 30.34
C ARG A 433 -15.31 -1.66 29.97
N ALA A 434 -15.70 -0.61 30.70
CA ALA A 434 -16.91 0.15 30.42
C ALA A 434 -16.88 0.84 29.05
N GLU A 435 -15.70 1.28 28.60
CA GLU A 435 -15.50 2.00 27.35
C GLU A 435 -15.64 1.09 26.13
N VAL A 436 -14.97 -0.06 26.12
CA VAL A 436 -15.15 -1.05 25.03
C VAL A 436 -16.58 -1.59 24.99
N LEU A 437 -17.26 -1.69 26.14
CA LEU A 437 -18.68 -2.06 26.19
C LEU A 437 -19.60 -0.94 25.68
N ALA A 438 -19.23 0.33 25.83
CA ALA A 438 -19.94 1.45 25.23
C ALA A 438 -19.81 1.39 23.70
N PHE A 439 -18.59 1.26 23.18
CA PHE A 439 -18.31 1.08 21.76
C PHE A 439 -19.13 -0.08 21.17
N ARG A 440 -19.03 -1.29 21.74
CA ARG A 440 -19.78 -2.48 21.27
C ARG A 440 -21.29 -2.32 21.32
N ARG A 441 -21.83 -1.53 22.25
CA ARG A 441 -23.27 -1.24 22.30
C ARG A 441 -23.67 -0.30 21.18
N ALA A 442 -22.88 0.75 20.94
CA ALA A 442 -23.11 1.71 19.88
C ALA A 442 -23.01 1.08 18.48
N THR A 443 -22.09 0.12 18.29
CA THR A 443 -21.84 -0.56 17.00
C THR A 443 -22.58 -1.89 16.86
N ARG A 444 -23.52 -2.21 17.75
CA ARG A 444 -24.19 -3.53 17.77
C ARG A 444 -24.94 -3.83 16.46
N GLU A 445 -25.69 -2.85 15.95
CA GLU A 445 -26.45 -3.00 14.71
C GLU A 445 -25.52 -3.06 13.50
N PHE A 446 -24.54 -2.17 13.44
CA PHE A 446 -23.48 -2.18 12.44
C PHE A 446 -22.78 -3.55 12.31
N TRP A 447 -22.45 -4.18 13.43
CA TRP A 447 -21.81 -5.49 13.44
C TRP A 447 -22.66 -6.59 12.77
N ILE A 448 -23.99 -6.46 12.74
CA ILE A 448 -24.87 -7.41 12.04
C ILE A 448 -24.51 -7.45 10.53
N TYR A 449 -24.22 -6.29 9.95
CA TYR A 449 -23.87 -6.13 8.54
C TYR A 449 -22.38 -6.30 8.25
N LEU A 450 -21.50 -6.01 9.22
CA LEU A 450 -20.04 -6.20 9.05
C LEU A 450 -19.62 -7.65 9.27
N ASN A 451 -20.32 -8.42 10.11
CA ASN A 451 -19.90 -9.75 10.51
C ASN A 451 -19.89 -10.74 9.32
N PRO A 452 -18.73 -11.28 8.92
CA PRO A 452 -18.64 -12.21 7.81
C PRO A 452 -19.18 -13.60 8.14
N ARG A 453 -19.59 -13.84 9.39
CA ARG A 453 -20.25 -15.07 9.88
C ARG A 453 -21.77 -14.89 10.05
N ALA A 454 -22.33 -13.76 9.60
CA ALA A 454 -23.77 -13.55 9.63
C ALA A 454 -24.50 -14.60 8.75
N LYS A 455 -25.79 -14.83 9.02
CA LYS A 455 -26.59 -15.77 8.23
C LYS A 455 -26.73 -15.25 6.77
N PRO A 456 -26.92 -16.14 5.78
CA PRO A 456 -27.00 -15.74 4.37
C PRO A 456 -28.11 -14.73 4.02
N ASP A 457 -29.19 -14.70 4.80
CA ASP A 457 -30.33 -13.77 4.63
C ASP A 457 -30.06 -12.37 5.21
N VAL A 458 -28.97 -12.19 5.96
CA VAL A 458 -28.59 -10.91 6.54
C VAL A 458 -27.85 -10.08 5.47
N PRO A 459 -28.24 -8.81 5.25
CA PRO A 459 -27.55 -7.96 4.29
C PRO A 459 -26.07 -7.72 4.64
N MET A 460 -25.30 -7.27 3.65
CA MET A 460 -23.86 -7.07 3.76
C MET A 460 -23.42 -5.74 3.18
N PHE A 461 -22.42 -5.12 3.80
CA PHE A 461 -21.65 -4.07 3.14
C PHE A 461 -20.91 -4.68 1.94
N GLY A 462 -20.94 -4.00 0.80
CA GLY A 462 -20.24 -4.41 -0.41
C GLY A 462 -18.85 -3.80 -0.53
N SER A 463 -18.57 -2.71 0.19
CA SER A 463 -17.36 -1.90 0.09
C SER A 463 -17.05 -1.14 1.38
N ALA A 464 -15.84 -0.59 1.50
CA ALA A 464 -15.52 0.35 2.58
C ALA A 464 -16.34 1.64 2.46
N ALA A 465 -16.67 2.08 1.23
CA ALA A 465 -17.56 3.21 1.01
C ALA A 465 -18.96 3.01 1.64
N ASP A 466 -19.52 1.80 1.59
CA ASP A 466 -20.81 1.49 2.25
C ASP A 466 -20.71 1.61 3.79
N ILE A 467 -19.56 1.24 4.37
CA ILE A 467 -19.29 1.37 5.81
C ILE A 467 -19.21 2.85 6.21
N VAL A 468 -18.55 3.68 5.42
CA VAL A 468 -18.46 5.13 5.65
C VAL A 468 -19.85 5.77 5.54
N CYS A 469 -20.65 5.38 4.53
CA CYS A 469 -22.03 5.86 4.39
C CYS A 469 -22.87 5.50 5.63
N TYR A 470 -22.78 4.25 6.10
CA TYR A 470 -23.47 3.83 7.32
C TYR A 470 -23.02 4.68 8.52
N ALA A 471 -21.72 4.94 8.67
CA ALA A 471 -21.20 5.74 9.78
C ALA A 471 -21.75 7.17 9.78
N VAL A 472 -21.93 7.79 8.61
CA VAL A 472 -22.59 9.10 8.48
C VAL A 472 -24.06 9.03 8.85
N GLU A 473 -24.80 8.05 8.32
CA GLU A 473 -26.23 7.86 8.61
C GLU A 473 -26.50 7.55 10.08
N ALA A 474 -25.60 6.81 10.74
CA ALA A 474 -25.65 6.51 12.16
C ALA A 474 -25.23 7.70 13.05
N GLY A 475 -24.81 8.82 12.45
CA GLY A 475 -24.36 10.02 13.16
C GLY A 475 -23.01 9.85 13.85
N TRP A 476 -22.17 8.90 13.40
CA TRP A 476 -20.85 8.65 13.98
C TRP A 476 -19.80 9.66 13.52
N MET A 477 -20.01 10.22 12.33
CA MET A 477 -19.23 11.29 11.72
C MET A 477 -20.16 12.17 10.87
N SER A 478 -19.70 13.36 10.52
CA SER A 478 -20.39 14.25 9.58
C SER A 478 -19.75 14.21 8.18
N GLU A 479 -20.49 14.60 7.16
CA GLU A 479 -19.97 14.74 5.79
C GLU A 479 -18.79 15.74 5.74
N GLY A 480 -18.85 16.82 6.52
CA GLY A 480 -17.75 17.79 6.62
C GLY A 480 -16.44 17.17 7.13
N GLN A 481 -16.51 16.27 8.12
CA GLN A 481 -15.34 15.56 8.65
C GLN A 481 -14.71 14.59 7.63
N ILE A 482 -15.47 14.14 6.63
CA ILE A 482 -14.96 13.32 5.52
C ILE A 482 -14.22 14.21 4.51
N LEU A 483 -14.74 15.41 4.23
CA LEU A 483 -14.22 16.33 3.20
C LEU A 483 -13.06 17.20 3.68
N GLU A 484 -13.11 17.71 4.91
CA GLU A 484 -12.12 18.65 5.46
C GLU A 484 -10.80 17.96 5.85
N GLY A 485 -10.69 16.64 5.63
CA GLY A 485 -9.51 15.86 5.91
C GLY A 485 -9.33 15.66 7.42
N ALA A 486 -9.50 14.43 7.89
CA ALA A 486 -8.81 14.01 9.09
C ALA A 486 -7.30 14.26 8.86
N SER A 487 -6.83 15.37 9.42
CA SER A 487 -5.50 15.96 9.32
C SER A 487 -4.81 15.87 7.95
N VAL A 488 -4.80 16.98 7.23
CA VAL A 488 -3.63 17.34 6.41
C VAL A 488 -2.48 17.61 7.40
N VAL A 489 -1.91 16.55 7.98
CA VAL A 489 -0.57 16.65 8.54
C VAL A 489 0.31 17.04 7.37
N GLU A 490 1.16 18.06 7.54
CA GLU A 490 2.23 18.35 6.58
C GLU A 490 2.97 17.04 6.33
N ARG A 491 2.72 16.44 5.16
CA ARG A 491 3.38 15.22 4.77
C ARG A 491 4.81 15.62 4.45
N GLU A 492 5.76 15.10 5.22
CA GLU A 492 7.19 15.27 4.91
C GLU A 492 7.51 14.44 3.66
N ASP A 493 7.10 14.94 2.48
CA ASP A 493 7.27 14.28 1.19
C ASP A 493 8.70 14.42 0.67
N THR A 494 9.52 15.28 1.30
CA THR A 494 10.91 15.48 0.92
C THR A 494 11.76 14.29 1.34
N SER A 495 12.55 13.77 0.38
CA SER A 495 13.55 12.75 0.62
C SER A 495 14.61 13.24 1.62
N ILE A 496 15.00 12.37 2.55
CA ILE A 496 16.15 12.61 3.43
C ILE A 496 17.46 12.11 2.82
N ILE A 497 17.46 11.54 1.61
CA ILE A 497 18.62 10.94 0.95
C ILE A 497 19.12 11.87 -0.17
N LEU A 498 20.25 12.55 0.04
CA LEU A 498 20.85 13.45 -0.96
C LEU A 498 21.94 12.77 -1.77
N SER A 499 22.11 13.13 -3.05
CA SER A 499 23.36 12.80 -3.77
C SER A 499 24.51 13.64 -3.23
N LYS A 500 25.75 13.20 -3.47
CA LYS A 500 26.92 14.07 -3.25
C LYS A 500 26.86 15.37 -4.05
N GLU A 501 26.17 15.38 -5.20
CA GLU A 501 26.00 16.56 -6.05
C GLU A 501 24.95 17.52 -5.47
N ASP A 502 23.84 16.98 -4.94
CA ASP A 502 22.78 17.74 -4.27
C ASP A 502 23.23 18.27 -2.91
N ALA A 503 23.98 17.46 -2.14
CA ALA A 503 24.59 17.87 -0.88
C ALA A 503 25.64 18.97 -1.08
N ALA A 504 26.37 18.95 -2.21
CA ALA A 504 27.27 20.03 -2.58
C ALA A 504 26.51 21.31 -2.96
N ALA A 505 25.39 21.20 -3.68
CA ALA A 505 24.54 22.35 -4.01
C ALA A 505 23.86 22.96 -2.76
N ASP A 506 23.43 22.14 -1.80
CA ASP A 506 22.82 22.60 -0.55
C ASP A 506 23.86 23.22 0.41
N ALA A 507 25.09 22.68 0.42
CA ALA A 507 26.24 23.31 1.07
C ALA A 507 26.61 24.66 0.43
N ASP A 508 26.48 24.79 -0.90
CA ASP A 508 26.76 26.04 -1.63
C ASP A 508 25.64 27.10 -1.44
N LEU A 509 24.41 26.67 -1.16
CA LEU A 509 23.29 27.53 -0.77
C LEU A 509 23.39 28.02 0.67
N SER A 510 23.80 27.16 1.61
CA SER A 510 24.01 27.55 3.02
C SER A 510 25.21 28.48 3.22
N THR A 511 26.24 28.37 2.38
CA THR A 511 27.42 29.26 2.39
C THR A 511 27.18 30.62 1.72
N ARG A 512 26.03 30.82 1.06
CA ARG A 512 25.62 32.11 0.45
C ARG A 512 24.77 33.01 1.35
N GLN A 513 24.73 32.78 2.67
CA GLN A 513 24.20 33.78 3.61
C GLN A 513 25.21 34.91 3.88
N SER A 514 24.82 36.10 3.44
CA SER A 514 25.55 37.37 3.34
C SER A 514 26.27 37.90 4.60
N PRO A 515 27.25 38.81 4.45
CA PRO A 515 28.10 39.31 5.54
C PRO A 515 27.36 40.25 6.49
N ARG A 516 27.61 40.07 7.79
CA ARG A 516 27.25 40.97 8.92
C ARG A 516 27.38 42.46 8.57
N ARG A 517 26.25 43.16 8.55
CA ARG A 517 26.19 44.63 8.56
C ARG A 517 26.49 45.14 9.97
N ARG A 518 27.75 45.51 10.21
CA ARG A 518 28.21 46.23 11.41
C ARG A 518 27.61 47.64 11.40
N THR A 519 26.60 47.91 12.22
CA THR A 519 26.12 49.26 12.50
C THR A 519 27.10 49.96 13.45
N ARG A 520 27.78 50.99 12.94
CA ARG A 520 28.47 52.02 13.72
C ARG A 520 27.44 53.04 14.18
N THR A 521 27.20 53.11 15.48
CA THR A 521 26.57 54.25 16.14
C THR A 521 27.62 55.36 16.28
N ARG A 522 27.35 56.53 15.70
CA ARG A 522 28.00 57.79 16.06
C ARG A 522 26.94 58.89 16.06
N GLU A 523 26.89 59.54 17.22
CA GLU A 523 26.16 60.72 17.67
C GLU A 523 25.65 61.70 16.60
N LEU A 524 24.41 62.16 16.80
CA LEU A 524 24.08 63.56 17.17
C LEU A 524 22.77 63.60 17.94
#